data_AF-A0A560WLI0-F1
#
_entry.id   AF-A0A560WLI0-F1
#
_cell.length_a   1.000
_cell.length_b   1.000
_cell.length_c   1.000
_cell.angle_alpha   90.00
_cell.angle_beta   90.00
_cell.angle_gamma   90.00
#
_symmetry.space_group_name_H-M   'P 1'
#
loop_
_entity.id
_entity.type
_entity.pdbx_description
1 polymer ?
#
loop_
_entity_poly.entity_id
_entity_poly.type
_entity_poly.pdbx_seq_one_letter_code
_entity_poly.pdbx_strand_id
1 'polypeptide(L)'
;MSSAFVARGDGHGLFVRDWGCGPPVLLLAGWAMDSRIWGETMLRLNAASLRAIAYDRRGHGRPTDGGGYDYDALADDLSAVIEASSLHDVMLVVLVAVMPSDRNRKE
;
A
#
# COMPACT_ATOMS: atom_id res chain seq x y z
N MET A 1 9.09 12.20 8.14
CA MET A 1 8.74 11.00 7.34
C MET A 1 9.85 9.98 7.52
N SER A 2 9.50 8.75 7.88
CA SER A 2 10.42 7.62 7.96
C SER A 2 10.13 6.62 6.83
N SER A 3 11.10 5.76 6.54
CA SER A 3 10.93 4.65 5.61
C SER A 3 11.73 3.44 6.06
N ALA A 4 11.14 2.25 5.92
CA ALA A 4 11.74 0.99 6.34
C ALA A 4 11.28 -0.15 5.43
N PHE A 5 11.97 -1.28 5.51
CA PHE A 5 11.47 -2.54 4.96
C PHE A 5 10.79 -3.35 6.08
N VAL A 6 9.58 -3.81 5.80
CA VAL A 6 8.84 -4.75 6.66
C VAL A 6 9.07 -6.15 6.13
N ALA A 7 9.60 -7.04 6.98
CA ALA A 7 9.84 -8.42 6.62
C ALA A 7 8.50 -9.16 6.40
N ARG A 8 8.46 -9.95 5.35
CA ARG A 8 7.47 -10.99 5.10
C ARG A 8 8.10 -12.31 5.52
N GLY A 9 7.32 -13.20 6.12
CA GLY A 9 7.81 -14.49 6.66
C GLY A 9 8.49 -15.42 5.63
N ASP A 10 8.52 -15.05 4.36
CA ASP A 10 9.19 -15.73 3.25
C ASP A 10 10.61 -15.19 2.95
N GLY A 11 11.15 -14.28 3.76
CA GLY A 11 12.49 -13.73 3.60
C GLY A 11 12.57 -12.49 2.68
N HIS A 12 11.42 -11.98 2.24
CA HIS A 12 11.33 -10.76 1.45
C HIS A 12 10.85 -9.57 2.28
N GLY A 13 10.99 -8.35 1.74
CA GLY A 13 10.62 -7.13 2.43
C GLY A 13 9.68 -6.27 1.61
N LEU A 14 8.73 -5.60 2.26
CA LEU A 14 7.89 -4.56 1.67
C LEU A 14 8.45 -3.20 2.07
N PHE A 15 8.69 -2.32 1.11
CA PHE A 15 9.12 -0.96 1.42
C PHE A 15 7.93 -0.14 1.92
N VAL A 16 8.03 0.41 3.13
CA VAL A 16 6.97 1.20 3.78
C VAL A 16 7.44 2.63 3.98
N ARG A 17 6.53 3.58 3.73
CA ARG A 17 6.63 5.00 4.03
C ARG A 17 5.67 5.31 5.17
N ASP A 18 6.15 5.97 6.20
CA ASP A 18 5.34 6.34 7.36
C ASP A 18 5.59 7.80 7.74
N TRP A 19 4.52 8.58 7.83
CA TRP A 19 4.61 10.00 8.11
C TRP A 19 3.51 10.51 9.02
N GLY A 20 3.93 10.98 10.19
CA GLY A 20 3.09 11.74 11.11
C GLY A 20 2.76 10.95 12.36
N CYS A 21 1.75 11.44 13.06
CA CYS A 21 1.18 10.85 14.25
C CYS A 21 -0.35 11.11 14.23
N GLY A 22 -1.10 10.40 15.06
CA GLY A 22 -2.56 10.45 15.09
C GLY A 22 -3.22 9.24 14.44
N PRO A 23 -4.54 9.31 14.15
CA PRO A 23 -5.28 8.20 13.56
C PRO A 23 -4.65 7.72 12.24
N PRO A 24 -4.43 6.40 12.06
CA PRO A 24 -3.69 5.89 10.92
C PRO A 24 -4.56 5.74 9.67
N VAL A 25 -4.01 6.19 8.54
CA VAL A 25 -4.55 5.99 7.20
C VAL A 25 -3.53 5.20 6.38
N LEU A 26 -3.92 4.00 5.95
CA LEU A 26 -3.10 3.13 5.12
C LEU A 26 -3.53 3.24 3.66
N LEU A 27 -2.59 3.63 2.81
CA LEU A 27 -2.80 3.93 1.40
C LEU A 27 -2.26 2.78 0.54
N LEU A 28 -3.15 2.06 -0.13
CA LEU A 28 -2.82 0.91 -0.97
C LEU A 28 -2.90 1.29 -2.46
N ALA A 29 -1.76 1.21 -3.15
CA ALA A 29 -1.67 1.51 -4.57
C ALA A 29 -2.34 0.43 -5.45
N GLY A 30 -2.83 0.86 -6.61
CA GLY A 30 -3.38 -0.01 -7.64
C GLY A 30 -2.30 -0.82 -8.36
N TRP A 31 -2.74 -1.63 -9.33
CA TRP A 31 -1.84 -2.35 -10.24
C TRP A 31 -0.90 -1.40 -10.97
N ALA A 32 0.35 -1.83 -11.21
CA ALA A 32 1.41 -1.07 -11.87
C ALA A 32 1.86 0.22 -11.14
N MET A 33 1.50 0.39 -9.87
CA MET A 33 1.84 1.58 -9.08
C MET A 33 2.54 1.21 -7.76
N ASP A 34 3.26 2.17 -7.18
CA ASP A 34 3.95 2.03 -5.89
C ASP A 34 3.62 3.16 -4.91
N SER A 35 4.19 3.15 -3.69
CA SER A 35 3.86 4.10 -2.62
C SER A 35 4.15 5.57 -2.95
N ARG A 36 4.90 5.88 -4.02
CA ARG A 36 5.25 7.26 -4.39
C ARG A 36 4.05 8.04 -4.93
N ILE A 37 3.05 7.35 -5.50
CA ILE A 37 1.84 7.99 -6.05
C ILE A 37 1.10 8.83 -4.98
N TRP A 38 1.25 8.41 -3.72
CA TRP A 38 0.58 9.00 -2.57
C TRP A 38 1.31 10.21 -1.97
N GLY A 39 2.42 10.67 -2.55
CA GLY A 39 3.25 11.74 -1.98
C GLY A 39 2.46 12.98 -1.54
N GLU A 40 1.61 13.51 -2.42
CA GLU A 40 0.76 14.66 -2.11
C GLU A 40 -0.35 14.32 -1.10
N THR A 41 -1.00 13.16 -1.25
CA THR A 41 -2.04 12.70 -0.33
C THR A 41 -1.50 12.56 1.09
N MET A 42 -0.33 11.94 1.27
CA MET A 42 0.33 11.80 2.56
C MET A 42 0.65 13.14 3.19
N LEU A 43 1.12 14.12 2.41
CA LEU A 43 1.38 15.48 2.89
C LEU A 43 0.08 16.13 3.42
N ARG A 44 -1.01 16.01 2.68
CA ARG A 44 -2.33 16.58 3.06
C ARG A 44 -2.90 15.90 4.31
N LEU A 45 -2.81 14.58 4.41
CA LEU A 45 -3.23 13.82 5.60
C LEU A 45 -2.41 14.21 6.83
N ASN A 46 -1.09 14.33 6.68
CA ASN A 46 -0.21 14.76 7.75
C ASN A 46 -0.56 16.18 8.24
N ALA A 47 -0.83 17.11 7.31
CA ALA A 47 -1.28 18.47 7.64
C ALA A 47 -2.63 18.49 8.39
N ALA A 48 -3.46 17.45 8.21
CA ALA A 48 -4.69 17.23 8.95
C ALA A 48 -4.50 16.47 10.28
N SER A 49 -3.26 16.31 10.77
CA SER A 49 -2.92 15.56 11.99
C SER A 49 -3.30 14.07 11.93
N LEU A 50 -3.24 13.47 10.74
CA LEU A 50 -3.38 12.03 10.52
C LEU A 50 -2.01 11.40 10.24
N ARG A 51 -1.80 10.17 10.72
CA ARG A 51 -0.62 9.38 10.37
C ARG A 51 -0.86 8.72 9.02
N ALA A 52 -0.06 9.04 8.01
CA ALA A 52 -0.18 8.47 6.68
C ALA A 52 0.87 7.38 6.46
N ILE A 53 0.40 6.19 6.09
CA ILE A 53 1.24 5.02 5.78
C ILE A 53 0.97 4.60 4.33
N ALA A 54 2.03 4.29 3.59
CA ALA A 54 1.93 3.74 2.24
C ALA A 54 3.05 2.73 2.02
N TYR A 55 2.80 1.64 1.31
CA TYR A 55 3.84 0.66 1.00
C TYR A 55 3.85 0.26 -0.47
N ASP A 56 5.03 -0.17 -0.90
CA ASP A 56 5.24 -0.74 -2.22
C ASP A 56 4.69 -2.17 -2.20
N ARG A 57 3.63 -2.42 -2.98
CA ARG A 57 3.07 -3.75 -3.12
C ARG A 57 4.09 -4.69 -3.75
N ARG A 58 4.00 -5.99 -3.44
CA ARG A 58 4.81 -7.03 -4.08
C ARG A 58 4.88 -6.86 -5.60
N GLY A 59 6.07 -7.00 -6.17
CA GLY A 59 6.34 -6.83 -7.59
C GLY A 59 6.26 -5.38 -8.11
N HIS A 60 6.08 -4.38 -7.24
CA HIS A 60 5.94 -2.97 -7.63
C HIS A 60 6.88 -2.07 -6.81
N GLY A 61 7.48 -1.06 -7.45
CA GLY A 61 8.31 -0.08 -6.75
C GLY A 61 9.73 -0.58 -6.43
N ARG A 62 10.16 -0.43 -5.17
CA ARG A 62 11.50 -0.91 -4.73
C ARG A 62 11.57 -2.45 -4.84
N PRO A 63 12.78 -3.03 -4.89
CA PRO A 63 12.94 -4.47 -5.02
C PRO A 63 12.15 -5.23 -3.96
N THR A 64 11.16 -5.96 -4.41
CA THR A 64 10.37 -6.93 -3.65
C THR A 64 10.32 -8.18 -4.53
N ASP A 65 10.41 -9.37 -3.94
CA ASP A 65 10.41 -10.57 -4.78
C ASP A 65 9.03 -10.79 -5.40
N GLY A 66 9.05 -11.13 -6.68
CA GLY A 66 7.86 -11.22 -7.50
C GLY A 66 7.33 -12.64 -7.53
N GLY A 67 6.28 -12.92 -6.74
CA GLY A 67 5.64 -14.24 -6.75
C GLY A 67 4.37 -14.25 -5.92
N GLY A 68 3.39 -15.09 -6.34
CA GLY A 68 2.07 -15.22 -5.70
C GLY A 68 1.27 -13.91 -5.70
N TYR A 69 0.26 -13.80 -6.56
CA TYR A 69 -0.63 -12.63 -6.61
C TYR A 69 -2.08 -12.99 -6.28
N ASP A 70 -2.29 -14.13 -5.61
CA ASP A 70 -3.59 -14.48 -5.06
C ASP A 70 -3.96 -13.55 -3.89
N TYR A 71 -5.23 -13.59 -3.51
CA TYR A 71 -5.76 -12.70 -2.48
C TYR A 71 -5.16 -12.98 -1.10
N ASP A 72 -4.81 -14.23 -0.80
CA ASP A 72 -4.23 -14.61 0.48
C ASP A 72 -2.85 -13.96 0.64
N ALA A 73 -2.01 -14.07 -0.38
CA ALA A 73 -0.68 -13.47 -0.35
C ALA A 73 -0.76 -11.93 -0.31
N LEU A 74 -1.72 -11.33 -1.02
CA LEU A 74 -1.96 -9.88 -0.93
C LEU A 74 -2.48 -9.45 0.46
N ALA A 75 -3.29 -10.27 1.12
CA ALA A 75 -3.76 -10.03 2.47
C ALA A 75 -2.63 -10.20 3.51
N ASP A 76 -1.75 -11.19 3.34
CA ASP A 76 -0.59 -11.40 4.19
C ASP A 76 0.38 -10.21 4.15
N ASP A 77 0.61 -9.65 2.96
CA ASP A 77 1.40 -8.41 2.82
C ASP A 77 0.78 -7.25 3.61
N LEU A 78 -0.54 -7.10 3.51
CA LEU A 78 -1.28 -6.05 4.20
C LEU A 78 -1.21 -6.25 5.72
N SER A 79 -1.38 -7.49 6.20
CA SER A 79 -1.27 -7.84 7.61
C SER A 79 0.11 -7.53 8.16
N ALA A 80 1.17 -7.94 7.45
CA ALA A 80 2.55 -7.68 7.85
C ALA A 80 2.83 -6.18 8.02
N VAL A 81 2.33 -5.34 7.11
CA VAL A 81 2.48 -3.88 7.21
C VAL A 81 1.69 -3.31 8.38
N ILE A 82 0.46 -3.77 8.62
CA ILE A 82 -0.38 -3.36 9.76
C ILE A 82 0.29 -3.69 11.08
N GLU A 83 0.79 -4.91 11.23
CA GLU A 83 1.45 -5.40 12.45
C GLU A 83 2.77 -4.67 12.70
N ALA A 84 3.65 -4.61 11.71
CA ALA A 84 4.96 -3.98 11.84
C ALA A 84 4.88 -2.46 12.08
N SER A 85 3.82 -1.82 11.60
CA SER A 85 3.58 -0.39 11.83
C SER A 85 2.74 -0.12 13.10
N SER A 86 2.32 -1.19 13.80
CA SER A 86 1.46 -1.16 14.99
C SER A 86 0.19 -0.34 14.77
N LEU A 87 -0.53 -0.63 13.68
CA LEU A 87 -1.76 0.09 13.33
C LEU A 87 -2.96 -0.55 14.03
N HIS A 88 -3.78 0.29 14.64
CA HIS A 88 -5.06 -0.07 15.24
C HIS A 88 -6.14 0.88 14.70
N ASP A 89 -7.36 0.37 14.52
CA ASP A 89 -8.50 1.13 13.96
C ASP A 89 -8.17 1.88 12.65
N VAL A 90 -7.46 1.18 11.75
CA VAL A 90 -6.89 1.78 10.53
C VAL A 90 -7.96 2.06 9.46
N MET A 91 -7.89 3.25 8.86
CA MET A 91 -8.64 3.55 7.64
C MET A 91 -7.82 3.08 6.42
N LEU A 92 -8.34 2.09 5.70
CA LEU A 92 -7.75 1.61 4.45
C LEU A 92 -8.33 2.36 3.24
N VAL A 93 -7.46 2.97 2.44
CA VAL A 93 -7.81 3.64 1.18
C VAL A 93 -7.13 2.90 0.04
N VAL A 94 -7.91 2.45 -0.94
CA VAL A 94 -7.41 1.65 -2.06
C VAL A 94 -7.66 2.38 -3.37
N LEU A 95 -6.62 2.50 -4.20
CA LEU A 95 -6.76 2.95 -5.57
C LEU A 95 -7.04 1.74 -6.48
N VAL A 96 -8.20 1.73 -7.12
CA VAL A 96 -8.58 0.74 -8.13
C VAL A 96 -8.66 1.42 -9.49
N ALA A 97 -8.05 0.80 -10.49
CA ALA A 97 -8.26 1.18 -11.88
C ALA A 97 -9.58 0.56 -12.35
N VAL A 98 -10.49 1.38 -12.87
CA VAL A 98 -11.67 0.90 -13.57
C VAL A 98 -11.32 0.82 -15.04
N MET A 99 -11.14 -0.40 -15.54
CA MET A 99 -10.97 -0.60 -16.98
C MET A 99 -12.32 -0.38 -17.66
N PRO A 100 -12.40 0.40 -18.76
CA PRO A 100 -13.63 0.53 -19.50
C PRO A 100 -14.09 -0.86 -19.97
N SER A 101 -15.33 -1.21 -19.62
CA SER A 101 -15.97 -2.40 -20.19
C SER A 101 -16.18 -2.14 -21.68
N ASP A 102 -15.58 -2.98 -22.54
CA ASP A 102 -15.85 -3.01 -23.98
C ASP A 102 -17.31 -3.41 -24.22
N ARG A 103 -18.23 -2.45 -24.05
CA ARG A 103 -19.67 -2.61 -24.34
C ARG A 103 -19.98 -2.54 -25.84
N ASN A 104 -18.97 -2.63 -26.72
CA ASN A 104 -19.13 -2.46 -28.16
C ASN A 104 -18.43 -3.55 -29.00
N ARG A 105 -18.15 -4.72 -28.44
CA ARG A 105 -17.83 -5.89 -29.27
C ARG A 105 -19.12 -6.37 -29.94
N LYS A 106 -19.43 -5.79 -31.10
CA LYS A 106 -20.40 -6.37 -32.04
C LYS A 106 -19.78 -7.64 -32.62
N GLU A 107 -20.44 -8.76 -32.40
CA GLU A 107 -20.25 -10.00 -33.16
C GLU A 107 -20.55 -9.79 -34.64
#